data_AF-A0A1F8ZW84-F1
#
_entry.id   AF-A0A1F8ZW84-F1
#
_cell.length_a   1.000
_cell.length_b   1.000
_cell.length_c   1.000
_cell.angle_alpha   90.00
_cell.angle_beta   90.00
_cell.angle_gamma   90.00
#
_symmetry.space_group_name_H-M   'P 1'
#
loop_
_entity.id
_entity.type
_entity.pdbx_description
1 polymer ?
#
loop_
_entity_poly.entity_id
_entity_poly.type
_entity_poly.pdbx_seq_one_letter_code
_entity_poly.pdbx_strand_id
1 'polypeptide(L)'
;MKITNWLLLISFGALLVYASFGLPNRGDVSANMHREKSLAGSPGASSYYIRNAYRDAETPNMVTVILADYRGYDTLGEETVILTAGLICYLILRKKRTKLDGKKT
;
A
#
# COMPACT_ATOMS: atom_id res chain seq x y z
N MET A 1 -16.45 29.29 2.65
CA MET A 1 -15.48 28.30 2.11
C MET A 1 -14.84 27.45 3.21
N LYS A 2 -14.13 28.01 4.20
CA LYS A 2 -13.53 27.21 5.28
C LYS A 2 -14.57 26.44 6.11
N ILE A 3 -15.68 27.07 6.48
CA ILE A 3 -16.78 26.42 7.22
C ILE A 3 -17.34 25.20 6.45
N THR A 4 -17.49 25.33 5.13
CA THR A 4 -17.99 24.25 4.26
C THR A 4 -17.02 23.07 4.23
N ASN A 5 -15.72 23.34 4.17
CA ASN A 5 -14.69 22.29 4.23
C ASN A 5 -14.69 21.57 5.57
N TRP A 6 -14.83 22.32 6.68
CA TRP A 6 -14.92 21.71 8.02
C TRP A 6 -16.16 20.83 8.16
N LEU A 7 -17.31 21.28 7.68
CA LEU A 7 -18.53 20.47 7.67
C LEU A 7 -18.37 19.20 6.85
N LEU A 8 -17.73 19.28 5.68
CA LEU A 8 -17.45 18.13 4.83
C LEU A 8 -16.51 17.14 5.51
N LEU A 9 -15.40 17.61 6.11
CA LEU A 9 -14.46 16.76 6.82
C LEU A 9 -15.08 16.07 8.04
N ILE A 10 -15.88 16.80 8.82
CA ILE A 10 -16.57 16.25 9.99
C ILE A 10 -17.60 15.21 9.54
N SER A 11 -18.39 15.51 8.50
CA SER A 11 -19.36 14.57 7.94
C SER A 11 -18.68 13.29 7.41
N PHE A 12 -17.59 13.43 6.66
CA PHE A 12 -16.83 12.29 6.16
C PHE A 12 -16.17 11.48 7.29
N GLY A 13 -15.59 12.16 8.28
CA GLY A 13 -15.03 11.50 9.47
C GLY A 13 -16.09 10.73 10.26
N ALA A 14 -17.27 11.32 10.47
CA ALA A 14 -18.39 10.66 11.12
C ALA A 14 -18.86 9.42 10.33
N LEU A 15 -18.89 9.51 9.00
CA LEU A 15 -19.21 8.37 8.13
C LEU A 15 -18.18 7.24 8.29
N LEU A 16 -16.88 7.54 8.34
CA LEU A 16 -15.84 6.52 8.55
C LEU A 16 -15.93 5.87 9.94
N VAL A 17 -16.23 6.66 10.97
CA VAL A 17 -16.46 6.14 12.33
C VAL A 17 -17.69 5.24 12.36
N TYR A 18 -18.78 5.66 11.74
CA TYR A 18 -19.99 4.84 11.60
C TYR A 18 -19.71 3.51 10.90
N ALA A 19 -19.00 3.53 9.78
CA ALA A 19 -18.61 2.32 9.05
C ALA A 19 -17.70 1.39 9.88
N SER A 20 -16.83 1.95 10.73
CA SER A 20 -15.93 1.18 11.58
C SER A 20 -16.67 0.32 12.63
N PHE A 21 -17.88 0.72 13.05
CA PHE A 21 -18.71 -0.10 13.94
C PHE A 21 -19.29 -1.36 13.25
N GLY A 22 -19.25 -1.44 11.91
CA GLY A 22 -19.65 -2.62 11.16
C GLY A 22 -18.58 -3.71 11.04
N LEU A 23 -17.38 -3.48 11.59
CA LEU A 23 -16.29 -4.46 11.54
C LEU A 23 -16.52 -5.61 12.54
N PRO A 24 -16.07 -6.84 12.23
CA PRO A 24 -16.11 -7.95 13.17
C PRO A 24 -15.39 -7.64 14.49
N ASN A 25 -15.86 -8.25 15.58
CA ASN A 25 -15.21 -8.13 16.89
C ASN A 25 -13.76 -8.65 16.82
N ARG A 26 -12.85 -7.96 17.50
CA ARG A 26 -11.45 -8.37 17.59
C ARG A 26 -11.37 -9.74 18.27
N GLY A 27 -10.64 -10.68 17.67
CA GLY A 27 -10.48 -12.03 18.21
C GLY A 27 -11.65 -12.99 17.92
N ASP A 28 -12.64 -12.58 17.13
CA ASP A 28 -13.71 -13.48 16.70
C ASP A 28 -13.17 -14.58 15.78
N VAL A 29 -13.18 -15.82 16.27
CA VAL A 29 -12.73 -17.02 15.54
C VAL A 29 -13.64 -17.35 14.35
N SER A 30 -14.87 -16.86 14.36
CA SER A 30 -15.87 -17.11 13.30
C SER A 30 -15.81 -16.08 12.16
N ALA A 31 -15.01 -15.02 12.33
CA ALA A 31 -14.84 -13.97 11.34
C ALA A 31 -14.38 -14.52 9.99
N ASN A 32 -14.92 -13.96 8.90
CA ASN A 32 -14.64 -14.43 7.54
C ASN A 32 -13.14 -14.43 7.18
N MET A 33 -12.33 -13.54 7.79
CA MET A 33 -10.88 -13.46 7.57
C MET A 33 -10.10 -14.66 8.15
N HIS A 34 -10.67 -15.41 9.10
CA HIS A 34 -10.06 -16.58 9.73
C HIS A 34 -10.52 -17.91 9.11
N ARG A 35 -11.54 -17.89 8.25
CA ARG A 35 -12.07 -19.11 7.62
C ARG A 35 -11.09 -19.68 6.61
N GLU A 36 -11.02 -21.01 6.55
CA GLU A 36 -10.16 -21.72 5.57
C GLU A 36 -10.62 -21.53 4.13
N LYS A 37 -11.90 -21.25 3.91
CA LYS A 37 -12.47 -21.02 2.59
C LYS A 37 -13.05 -19.62 2.51
N SER A 38 -12.74 -18.94 1.41
CA SER A 38 -13.35 -17.68 1.01
C SER A 38 -14.81 -17.88 0.61
N LEU A 39 -15.57 -16.78 0.56
CA LEU A 39 -16.93 -16.72 0.00
C LEU A 39 -16.99 -17.23 -1.45
N ALA A 40 -15.89 -17.11 -2.19
CA ALA A 40 -15.75 -17.61 -3.56
C ALA A 40 -15.42 -19.11 -3.66
N GLY A 41 -15.35 -19.84 -2.54
CA GLY A 41 -15.01 -21.27 -2.49
C GLY A 41 -13.51 -21.58 -2.63
N SER A 42 -12.67 -20.58 -2.90
CA SER A 42 -11.21 -20.70 -2.91
C SER A 42 -10.65 -20.82 -1.48
N PRO A 43 -9.41 -21.32 -1.30
CA PRO A 43 -8.70 -21.21 -0.02
C PRO A 43 -8.64 -19.76 0.45
N GLY A 44 -8.85 -19.52 1.73
CA GLY A 44 -8.70 -18.22 2.36
C GLY A 44 -7.22 -17.83 2.36
N ALA A 45 -6.89 -16.68 1.78
CA ALA A 45 -5.50 -16.25 1.54
C ALA A 45 -4.65 -16.26 2.83
N SER A 46 -5.18 -15.73 3.94
CA SER A 46 -4.53 -15.75 5.26
C SER A 46 -4.15 -17.17 5.70
N SER A 47 -5.11 -18.08 5.63
CA SER A 47 -4.96 -19.47 6.05
C SER A 47 -4.01 -20.27 5.14
N TYR A 48 -3.93 -19.90 3.85
CA TYR A 48 -3.00 -20.49 2.88
C TYR A 48 -1.58 -20.00 3.14
N TYR A 49 -1.36 -18.69 3.26
CA TYR A 49 -0.02 -18.12 3.51
C TYR A 49 0.62 -18.69 4.77
N ILE A 50 -0.15 -18.83 5.87
CA ILE A 50 0.35 -19.39 7.13
C ILE A 50 0.86 -20.83 6.96
N ARG A 51 0.21 -21.64 6.12
CA ARG A 51 0.55 -23.05 5.94
C ARG A 51 1.58 -23.31 4.84
N ASN A 52 1.65 -22.43 3.85
CA ASN A 52 2.35 -22.71 2.60
C ASN A 52 3.50 -21.76 2.29
N ALA A 53 3.60 -20.58 2.92
CA ALA A 53 4.63 -19.58 2.57
C ALA A 53 6.06 -20.12 2.59
N TYR A 54 6.44 -20.87 3.63
CA TYR A 54 7.77 -21.46 3.69
C TYR A 54 7.99 -22.53 2.62
N ARG A 55 6.98 -23.36 2.34
CA ARG A 55 7.06 -24.41 1.33
C ARG A 55 7.17 -23.83 -0.08
N ASP A 56 6.49 -22.73 -0.34
CA ASP A 56 6.37 -22.16 -1.68
C ASP A 56 7.59 -21.28 -2.05
N ALA A 57 8.29 -20.67 -1.07
CA ALA A 57 9.37 -19.71 -1.32
C ALA A 57 10.66 -19.94 -0.48
N GLU A 58 10.73 -21.02 0.32
CA GLU A 58 11.87 -21.39 1.19
C GLU A 58 12.39 -20.29 2.12
N THR A 59 11.57 -19.26 2.36
CA THR A 59 11.93 -18.09 3.15
C THR A 59 11.22 -18.16 4.51
N PRO A 60 11.96 -18.12 5.63
CA PRO A 60 11.38 -18.31 6.96
C PRO A 60 10.43 -17.17 7.38
N ASN A 61 10.57 -15.98 6.79
CA ASN A 61 9.68 -14.86 7.06
C ASN A 61 8.49 -14.85 6.09
N MET A 62 7.33 -15.31 6.59
CA MET A 62 6.08 -15.30 5.83
C MET A 62 5.70 -13.90 5.30
N VAL A 63 5.97 -12.83 6.03
CA VAL A 63 5.63 -11.47 5.59
C VAL A 63 6.42 -11.10 4.33
N THR A 64 7.71 -11.45 4.29
CA THR A 64 8.54 -11.23 3.09
C THR A 64 8.00 -12.03 1.91
N VAL A 65 7.61 -13.29 2.10
CA VAL A 65 7.00 -14.11 1.04
C VAL A 65 5.70 -13.49 0.53
N ILE A 66 4.86 -12.96 1.42
CA ILE A 66 3.62 -12.30 1.01
C ILE A 66 3.91 -11.06 0.16
N LEU A 67 4.85 -10.22 0.56
CA LEU A 67 5.16 -8.97 -0.15
C LEU A 67 5.91 -9.22 -1.46
N ALA A 68 6.92 -10.08 -1.46
CA ALA A 68 7.80 -10.30 -2.61
C ALA A 68 7.25 -11.33 -3.61
N ASP A 69 6.71 -12.45 -3.13
CA ASP A 69 6.30 -13.56 -3.99
C ASP A 69 4.79 -13.54 -4.30
N TYR A 70 3.93 -13.59 -3.27
CA TYR A 70 2.48 -13.68 -3.50
C TYR A 70 1.85 -12.35 -3.99
N ARG A 71 2.32 -11.21 -3.47
CA ARG A 71 1.84 -9.86 -3.79
C ARG A 71 2.96 -8.95 -4.34
N GLY A 72 3.94 -9.55 -5.02
CA GLY A 72 5.07 -8.83 -5.61
C GLY A 72 4.67 -7.69 -6.55
N TYR A 73 3.53 -7.79 -7.23
CA TYR A 73 3.03 -6.72 -8.10
C TYR A 73 2.67 -5.44 -7.33
N ASP A 74 2.14 -5.55 -6.10
CA ASP A 74 1.82 -4.37 -5.29
C ASP A 74 3.12 -3.66 -4.88
N THR A 75 4.14 -4.42 -4.46
CA THR A 75 5.46 -3.89 -4.11
C THR A 75 6.22 -3.33 -5.32
N LEU A 76 6.14 -3.96 -6.50
CA LEU A 76 6.69 -3.40 -7.74
C LEU A 76 6.05 -2.05 -8.09
N GLY A 77 4.74 -1.92 -7.84
CA GLY A 77 4.01 -0.66 -7.97
C GLY A 77 4.54 0.40 -7.00
N GLU A 78 4.70 0.06 -5.73
CA GLU A 78 5.29 0.94 -4.71
C GLU A 78 6.70 1.40 -5.11
N GLU A 79 7.58 0.49 -5.53
CA GLU A 79 8.93 0.83 -5.99
C GLU A 79 8.92 1.74 -7.22
N THR A 80 8.00 1.52 -8.16
CA THR A 80 7.85 2.37 -9.35
C THR A 80 7.46 3.80 -8.98
N VAL A 81 6.55 3.96 -8.00
CA VAL A 81 6.15 5.28 -7.50
C VAL A 81 7.33 6.00 -6.85
N ILE A 82 8.09 5.31 -5.99
CA ILE A 82 9.26 5.88 -5.32
C ILE A 82 10.37 6.23 -6.33
N LEU A 83 10.63 5.35 -7.29
CA LEU A 83 11.58 5.61 -8.37
C LEU A 83 11.19 6.86 -9.17
N THR A 84 9.91 6.98 -9.53
CA THR A 84 9.39 8.14 -10.27
C THR A 84 9.52 9.42 -9.46
N ALA A 85 9.17 9.40 -8.17
CA ALA A 85 9.35 10.54 -7.27
C ALA A 85 10.83 10.95 -7.16
N GLY A 86 11.73 9.98 -7.02
CA GLY A 86 13.18 10.20 -6.99
C GLY A 86 13.71 10.82 -8.28
N LEU A 87 13.27 10.33 -9.44
CA LEU A 87 13.63 10.87 -10.75
C LEU A 87 13.12 12.32 -10.92
N ILE A 88 11.89 12.61 -10.50
CA ILE A 88 11.34 13.98 -10.53
C ILE A 88 12.20 14.92 -9.68
N CYS A 89 12.50 14.54 -8.43
CA CYS A 89 13.37 15.30 -7.55
C CYS A 89 14.75 15.55 -8.17
N TYR A 90 15.36 14.51 -8.75
CA TYR A 90 16.64 14.63 -9.44
C TYR A 90 16.58 15.61 -10.61
N LEU A 91 15.57 15.53 -11.46
CA LEU A 91 15.40 16.39 -12.63
C LEU A 91 15.17 17.86 -12.23
N ILE A 92 14.41 18.12 -11.16
CA ILE A 92 14.19 19.48 -10.63
C ILE A 92 15.50 20.07 -10.10
N LEU A 93 16.30 19.29 -9.36
CA LEU A 93 17.55 19.75 -8.76
C LEU A 93 18.72 19.83 -9.75
N ARG A 94 18.60 19.21 -10.93
CA ARG A 94 19.65 19.20 -11.95
C ARG A 94 19.85 20.60 -12.55
N LYS A 95 20.79 21.36 -11.98
CA LYS A 95 21.24 22.65 -12.52
C LYS A 95 21.93 22.45 -13.89
N LYS A 96 21.35 22.96 -14.97
CA LYS A 96 22.09 23.16 -16.23
C LYS A 96 23.12 24.27 -15.99
N ARG A 97 24.42 23.97 -16.10
CA ARG A 97 25.43 25.02 -16.27
C ARG A 97 25.18 25.68 -17.61
N THR A 98 24.44 26.77 -17.64
CA THR A 98 24.46 27.69 -18.78
C THR A 98 25.88 28.24 -18.85
N LYS A 99 26.65 27.87 -19.89
CA LYS A 99 27.92 28.55 -20.18
C LYS A 99 27.56 30.03 -20.37
N LEU A 100 27.96 30.87 -19.43
CA LEU A 100 28.06 32.30 -19.67
C LEU A 100 29.13 32.44 -20.76
N ASP A 101 28.67 32.58 -21.99
CA ASP A 101 29.54 32.91 -23.12
C ASP A 101 30.12 34.29 -22.83
N GLY A 102 31.40 34.29 -22.46
CA GLY A 102 32.14 35.50 -22.17
C GLY A 102 32.39 36.23 -23.47
N LYS A 103 31.46 37.11 -23.87
CA LYS A 103 31.76 38.10 -24.88
C LYS A 103 32.51 39.27 -24.22
N LYS A 104 33.83 39.08 -24.09
CA LYS A 104 34.79 40.18 -24.07
C LYS A 104 34.78 40.80 -25.48
N THR A 105 34.42 42.08 -25.56
CA THR A 105 35.02 43.17 -26.38
C THR A 105 34.03 44.32 -26.38
#